data_AF-M2RM92-F1
#
_entry.id   AF-M2RM92-F1
#
_cell.length_a   1.000
_cell.length_b   1.000
_cell.length_c   1.000
_cell.angle_alpha   90.00
_cell.angle_beta   90.00
_cell.angle_gamma   90.00
#
_symmetry.space_group_name_H-M   'P 1'
#
loop_
_entity.id
_entity.type
_entity.pdbx_description
1 polymer ?
#
loop_
_entity_poly.entity_id
_entity_poly.type
_entity_poly.pdbx_seq_one_letter_code
_entity_poly.pdbx_strand_id
1 'polypeptide(L)'
;MITRKIECPCKNVSISVIRNEENIKNPFECENVKEIINGTITSKYNFLIQTRNNENWTILKCLHCKCDICASERDDPKTIIIFKYNENVLKDGRFSQTYGIVLKHHSIEEGFVGDEERREIAKIRQRKIDELYKEKERKIAEYVKKIEERY
;
A
#
# COMPACT_ATOMS: atom_id res chain seq x y z
N MET A 1 16.66 -22.48 0.37
CA MET A 1 15.78 -22.82 -0.78
C MET A 1 14.47 -22.09 -0.58
N ILE A 2 14.04 -21.27 -1.55
CA ILE A 2 12.67 -20.71 -1.58
C ILE A 2 11.86 -21.65 -2.46
N THR A 3 10.89 -22.32 -1.87
CA THR A 3 10.25 -23.51 -2.49
C THR A 3 9.05 -23.13 -3.36
N ARG A 4 8.47 -21.94 -3.17
CA ARG A 4 7.33 -21.43 -3.93
C ARG A 4 7.15 -19.92 -3.70
N LYS A 5 6.61 -19.21 -4.69
CA LYS A 5 6.24 -17.79 -4.57
C LYS A 5 4.75 -17.63 -4.86
N ILE A 6 4.02 -16.97 -3.97
CA ILE A 6 2.60 -16.69 -4.13
C ILE A 6 2.43 -15.18 -4.29
N GLU A 7 1.71 -14.74 -5.31
CA GLU A 7 1.56 -13.32 -5.63
C GLU A 7 0.08 -12.96 -5.66
N CYS A 8 -0.25 -11.70 -5.35
CA CYS A 8 -1.57 -11.18 -5.66
C CYS A 8 -1.74 -11.02 -7.18
N PRO A 9 -2.98 -10.89 -7.71
CA PRO A 9 -3.22 -10.80 -9.16
C PRO A 9 -2.37 -9.74 -9.87
N CYS A 10 -2.14 -8.59 -9.22
CA CYS A 10 -1.35 -7.51 -9.82
C CYS A 10 0.16 -7.64 -9.64
N LYS A 11 0.64 -8.63 -8.88
CA LYS A 11 2.06 -8.81 -8.52
C LYS A 11 2.67 -7.68 -7.69
N ASN A 12 1.86 -6.80 -7.10
CA ASN A 12 2.35 -5.78 -6.16
C ASN A 12 2.87 -6.40 -4.86
N VAL A 13 2.15 -7.42 -4.36
CA VAL A 13 2.48 -8.14 -3.14
C VAL A 13 2.82 -9.57 -3.51
N SER A 14 3.93 -10.05 -2.95
CA SER A 14 4.40 -11.41 -3.09
C SER A 14 4.77 -11.99 -1.75
N ILE A 15 4.58 -13.30 -1.61
CA ILE A 15 4.87 -14.07 -0.42
C ILE A 15 5.84 -15.17 -0.82
N SER A 16 7.02 -15.16 -0.20
CA SER A 16 8.04 -16.19 -0.40
C SER A 16 7.83 -17.29 0.61
N VAL A 17 7.54 -18.50 0.13
CA VAL A 17 7.24 -19.66 1.00
C VAL A 17 8.54 -20.32 1.43
N ILE A 18 8.67 -20.53 2.74
CA ILE A 18 9.76 -21.29 3.36
C ILE A 18 9.27 -22.70 3.67
N ARG A 19 8.07 -22.83 4.29
CA ARG A 19 7.48 -24.12 4.69
C ARG A 19 5.95 -24.04 4.62
N ASN A 20 5.28 -25.16 4.31
CA ASN A 20 3.84 -25.29 4.48
C ASN A 20 3.51 -25.71 5.92
N GLU A 21 2.45 -25.13 6.49
CA GLU A 21 1.98 -25.41 7.84
C GLU A 21 0.67 -26.21 7.76
N GLU A 22 0.64 -27.42 8.30
CA GLU A 22 -0.56 -28.30 8.22
C GLU A 22 -1.48 -28.18 9.45
N ASN A 23 -1.01 -27.62 10.57
CA ASN A 23 -1.69 -27.74 11.87
C ASN A 23 -1.99 -26.40 12.58
N ILE A 24 -2.00 -25.28 11.88
CA ILE A 24 -2.33 -23.98 12.49
C ILE A 24 -3.85 -23.82 12.54
N LYS A 25 -4.38 -23.52 13.73
CA LYS A 25 -5.80 -23.19 13.89
C LYS A 25 -6.12 -21.93 13.08
N ASN A 26 -6.95 -22.09 12.04
CA ASN A 26 -7.47 -20.96 11.27
C ASN A 26 -8.31 -20.06 12.22
N PRO A 27 -7.89 -18.82 12.49
CA PRO A 27 -8.59 -17.93 13.42
C PRO A 27 -9.90 -17.41 12.86
N PHE A 28 -10.07 -17.50 11.53
CA PHE A 28 -11.18 -16.84 10.86
C PHE A 28 -12.39 -17.76 10.66
N GLU A 29 -12.29 -19.06 10.96
CA GLU A 29 -13.27 -20.10 10.56
C GLU A 29 -13.80 -19.88 9.12
N CYS A 30 -12.96 -19.32 8.25
CA CYS A 30 -13.41 -18.65 7.05
C CYS A 30 -13.19 -19.55 5.84
N GLU A 31 -14.24 -19.76 5.04
CA GLU A 31 -14.20 -20.49 3.77
C GLU A 31 -13.22 -19.87 2.75
N ASN A 32 -12.85 -18.61 2.97
CA ASN A 32 -11.94 -17.85 2.11
C ASN A 32 -10.47 -18.10 2.40
N VAL A 33 -10.09 -19.00 3.30
CA VAL A 33 -8.67 -19.38 3.45
C VAL A 33 -8.29 -20.35 2.33
N LYS A 34 -7.21 -20.00 1.61
CA LYS A 34 -6.64 -20.82 0.53
C LYS A 34 -5.59 -21.77 1.08
N GLU A 35 -4.63 -21.24 1.86
CA GLU A 35 -3.50 -21.99 2.41
C GLU A 35 -2.90 -21.25 3.60
N ILE A 36 -2.23 -21.99 4.50
CA ILE A 36 -1.45 -21.43 5.62
C ILE A 36 0.00 -21.85 5.43
N ILE A 37 0.91 -20.89 5.55
CA ILE A 37 2.32 -21.08 5.25
C ILE A 37 3.20 -20.32 6.24
N ASN A 38 4.46 -20.75 6.32
CA ASN A 38 5.53 -19.98 6.91
C ASN A 38 6.34 -19.28 5.80
N GLY A 39 6.49 -17.97 5.87
CA GLY A 39 7.14 -17.22 4.81
C GLY A 39 7.41 -15.75 5.11
N THR A 40 7.75 -15.02 4.05
CA THR A 40 7.97 -13.57 4.12
C THR A 40 7.11 -12.84 3.11
N ILE A 41 6.46 -11.77 3.56
CA ILE A 41 5.65 -10.89 2.71
C ILE A 41 6.56 -9.78 2.17
N THR A 42 6.43 -9.49 0.89
CA THR A 42 7.18 -8.43 0.21
C THR A 42 6.25 -7.66 -0.70
N SER A 43 6.38 -6.35 -0.69
CA SER A 43 5.60 -5.45 -1.52
C SER A 43 6.48 -4.51 -2.33
N LYS A 44 6.09 -4.29 -3.58
CA LYS A 44 6.75 -3.33 -4.46
C LYS A 44 6.36 -1.90 -4.13
N TYR A 45 5.06 -1.66 -3.94
CA TYR A 45 4.49 -0.34 -3.68
C TYR A 45 3.67 -0.36 -2.39
N ASN A 46 4.29 0.07 -1.28
CA ASN A 46 3.66 0.08 0.04
C ASN A 46 2.44 1.02 0.10
N PHE A 47 2.43 2.12 -0.67
CA PHE A 47 1.29 3.04 -0.73
C PHE A 47 0.04 2.42 -1.38
N LEU A 48 0.16 1.27 -2.06
CA LEU A 48 -0.96 0.51 -2.62
C LEU A 48 -1.44 -0.60 -1.68
N ILE A 49 -1.06 -0.55 -0.40
CA ILE A 49 -1.42 -1.53 0.61
C ILE A 49 -2.23 -0.85 1.69
N GLN A 50 -3.35 -1.48 2.05
CA GLN A 50 -4.09 -1.17 3.26
C GLN A 50 -3.91 -2.32 4.25
N THR A 51 -3.52 -1.96 5.46
CA THR A 51 -3.41 -2.89 6.58
C THR A 51 -4.62 -2.75 7.49
N ARG A 52 -5.22 -3.87 7.90
CA ARG A 52 -6.29 -3.92 8.90
C ARG A 52 -5.85 -4.87 10.01
N ASN A 53 -5.99 -4.43 11.25
CA ASN A 53 -5.69 -5.29 12.39
C ASN A 53 -6.98 -5.92 12.90
N ASN A 54 -6.96 -7.22 13.13
CA ASN A 54 -8.05 -7.95 13.76
C ASN A 54 -7.47 -8.93 14.78
N GLU A 55 -7.77 -8.76 16.07
CA GLU A 55 -7.22 -9.58 17.15
C GLU A 55 -5.71 -9.79 17.00
N ASN A 56 -5.20 -11.02 16.89
CA ASN A 56 -3.77 -11.27 16.75
C ASN A 56 -3.24 -11.18 15.31
N TRP A 57 -4.06 -10.71 14.36
CA TRP A 57 -3.77 -10.78 12.93
C TRP A 57 -3.66 -9.42 12.26
N THR A 58 -2.71 -9.33 11.35
CA THR A 58 -2.49 -8.18 10.47
C THR A 58 -2.88 -8.57 9.05
N ILE A 59 -4.06 -8.11 8.61
CA ILE A 59 -4.61 -8.39 7.28
C ILE A 59 -4.08 -7.36 6.28
N LEU A 60 -3.54 -7.84 5.17
CA LEU A 60 -3.04 -7.01 4.08
C LEU A 60 -3.96 -7.08 2.86
N LYS A 61 -4.46 -5.90 2.46
CA LYS A 61 -5.25 -5.70 1.25
C LYS A 61 -4.43 -4.92 0.22
N CYS A 62 -4.34 -5.41 -1.00
CA CYS A 62 -3.79 -4.61 -2.09
C CYS A 62 -4.90 -3.76 -2.71
N LEU A 63 -4.70 -2.45 -2.71
CA LEU A 63 -5.66 -1.48 -3.23
C LEU A 63 -5.76 -1.49 -4.76
N HIS A 64 -4.71 -1.95 -5.45
CA HIS A 64 -4.69 -2.02 -6.91
C HIS A 64 -5.55 -3.16 -7.46
N CYS A 65 -5.34 -4.39 -6.98
CA CYS A 65 -6.22 -5.52 -7.34
C CYS A 65 -7.44 -5.64 -6.41
N LYS A 66 -7.58 -4.79 -5.39
CA LYS A 66 -8.66 -4.77 -4.40
C LYS A 66 -8.86 -6.09 -3.61
N CYS A 67 -7.92 -7.02 -3.69
CA CYS A 67 -7.96 -8.31 -2.99
C CYS A 67 -7.40 -8.19 -1.58
N ASP A 68 -8.03 -8.88 -0.63
CA ASP A 68 -7.39 -9.25 0.62
C ASP A 68 -6.44 -10.40 0.29
N ILE A 69 -5.16 -10.23 0.62
CA ILE A 69 -4.10 -11.10 0.10
C ILE A 69 -3.74 -12.14 1.14
N CYS A 70 -3.40 -11.65 2.33
CA CYS A 70 -2.98 -12.49 3.41
C CYS A 70 -3.22 -11.82 4.76
N ALA A 71 -3.15 -12.63 5.81
CA ALA A 71 -3.01 -12.18 7.18
C ALA A 71 -1.72 -12.76 7.76
N SER A 72 -0.95 -11.96 8.50
CA SER A 72 0.19 -12.45 9.29
C SER A 72 -0.14 -12.34 10.78
N GLU A 73 0.27 -13.33 11.56
CA GLU A 73 0.13 -13.27 13.01
C GLU A 73 1.09 -12.22 13.59
N ARG A 74 0.66 -11.45 14.58
CA ARG A 74 1.48 -10.38 15.17
C ARG A 74 2.65 -10.92 15.98
N ASP A 75 2.40 -11.98 16.73
CA ASP A 75 3.39 -12.60 17.61
C ASP A 75 4.33 -13.56 16.85
N ASP A 76 3.87 -14.11 15.72
CA ASP A 76 4.70 -14.82 14.75
C ASP A 76 4.45 -14.32 13.30
N PRO A 77 5.13 -13.23 12.88
CA PRO A 77 4.94 -12.65 11.54
C PRO A 77 5.29 -13.57 10.38
N LYS A 78 5.96 -14.70 10.66
CA LYS A 78 6.30 -15.69 9.65
C LYS A 78 5.10 -16.57 9.31
N THR A 79 4.17 -16.75 10.23
CA THR A 79 2.92 -17.47 10.00
C THR A 79 1.98 -16.58 9.20
N ILE A 80 1.67 -17.02 7.98
CA ILE A 80 0.89 -16.27 7.00
C ILE A 80 -0.28 -17.13 6.52
N ILE A 81 -1.48 -16.59 6.68
CA ILE A 81 -2.72 -17.12 6.11
C ILE A 81 -2.95 -16.44 4.78
N ILE A 82 -3.11 -17.22 3.71
CA ILE A 82 -3.38 -16.71 2.37
C ILE A 82 -4.87 -16.82 2.10
N PHE A 83 -5.46 -15.72 1.64
CA PHE A 83 -6.87 -15.69 1.27
C PHE A 83 -7.07 -16.11 -0.19
N LYS A 84 -8.20 -16.78 -0.45
CA LYS A 84 -8.74 -17.00 -1.78
C LYS A 84 -9.08 -15.62 -2.36
N TYR A 85 -8.50 -15.32 -3.50
CA TYR A 85 -8.83 -14.12 -4.26
C TYR A 85 -9.32 -14.51 -5.64
N ASN A 86 -10.16 -13.65 -6.23
CA ASN A 86 -10.65 -13.87 -7.57
C ASN A 86 -9.54 -13.59 -8.59
N GLU A 87 -9.04 -14.63 -9.25
CA GLU A 87 -7.99 -14.54 -10.27
C GLU A 87 -8.45 -13.75 -11.51
N ASN A 88 -9.77 -13.63 -11.73
CA ASN A 88 -10.32 -12.87 -12.87
C ASN A 88 -10.30 -11.35 -12.67
N VAL A 89 -9.90 -10.83 -11.51
CA VAL A 89 -9.94 -9.38 -11.23
C VAL A 89 -9.11 -8.57 -12.23
N LEU A 90 -8.07 -9.19 -12.80
CA LEU A 90 -7.18 -8.59 -13.81
C LEU A 90 -7.11 -9.42 -15.10
N LYS A 91 -8.19 -10.11 -15.47
CA LYS A 91 -8.22 -11.01 -16.63
C LYS A 91 -7.75 -10.34 -17.94
N ASP A 92 -7.98 -9.03 -18.07
CA ASP A 92 -7.56 -8.22 -19.23
C ASP A 92 -6.35 -7.32 -18.93
N GLY A 93 -5.65 -7.54 -17.82
CA GLY A 93 -4.53 -6.69 -17.42
C GLY A 93 -3.28 -6.91 -18.28
N ARG A 94 -2.53 -5.84 -18.56
CA ARG A 94 -1.19 -5.92 -19.16
C ARG A 94 -0.13 -5.77 -18.09
N PHE A 95 0.89 -6.63 -18.16
CA PHE A 95 2.06 -6.49 -17.31
C PHE A 95 2.90 -5.31 -17.80
N SER A 96 3.06 -4.30 -16.95
CA SER A 96 4.00 -3.21 -17.21
C SER A 96 5.40 -3.66 -16.81
N GLN A 97 6.34 -3.67 -17.75
CA GLN A 97 7.75 -3.91 -17.43
C GLN A 97 8.33 -2.79 -16.56
N THR A 98 7.95 -1.54 -16.83
CA THR A 98 8.38 -0.35 -16.09
C THR A 98 7.99 -0.41 -14.62
N TYR A 99 6.73 -0.73 -14.33
CA TYR A 99 6.22 -0.78 -12.96
C TYR A 99 6.32 -2.17 -12.32
N GLY A 100 6.61 -3.21 -13.11
CA GLY A 100 6.69 -4.59 -12.64
C GLY A 100 5.37 -5.12 -12.04
N ILE A 101 4.23 -4.52 -12.36
CA ILE A 101 2.89 -4.94 -11.91
C ILE A 101 1.93 -5.05 -13.08
N VAL A 102 0.87 -5.83 -12.92
CA VAL A 102 -0.21 -5.94 -13.91
C VAL A 102 -1.16 -4.75 -13.73
N LEU A 103 -1.34 -3.95 -14.79
CA LEU A 103 -2.27 -2.84 -14.84
C LEU A 103 -3.56 -3.30 -15.54
N LYS A 104 -4.73 -2.88 -15.06
CA LYS A 104 -5.99 -3.15 -15.77
C LYS A 104 -5.96 -2.45 -17.13
N HIS A 105 -6.45 -3.12 -18.17
CA HIS A 105 -6.92 -2.45 -19.38
C HIS A 105 -8.17 -1.63 -19.04
N HIS A 106 -7.94 -0.43 -18.52
CA HIS A 106 -8.91 0.65 -18.65
C HIS A 106 -8.17 1.69 -19.45
N SER A 107 -8.27 1.64 -20.79
CA SER A 107 -7.85 2.70 -21.72
C SER A 107 -6.85 3.66 -21.07
N ILE A 108 -5.67 3.15 -20.73
CA ILE A 108 -4.64 3.96 -20.13
C ILE A 108 -4.04 4.62 -21.35
N GLU A 109 -4.64 5.73 -21.79
CA GLU A 109 -3.80 6.88 -22.08
C GLU A 109 -2.88 6.96 -20.86
N GLU A 110 -1.62 6.58 -21.07
CA GLU A 110 -0.59 6.80 -20.07
C GLU A 110 -0.76 8.24 -19.66
N GLY A 111 -1.18 8.46 -18.41
CA GLY A 111 -1.36 9.77 -17.83
C GLY A 111 -0.01 10.48 -17.73
N PHE A 112 0.54 10.86 -18.87
CA PHE A 112 1.37 12.03 -18.97
C PHE A 112 0.44 13.19 -18.63
N VAL A 113 0.46 13.58 -17.36
CA VAL A 113 0.12 14.95 -16.98
C VAL A 113 0.94 15.82 -17.93
N GLY A 114 0.28 16.46 -18.88
CA GLY A 114 0.93 17.28 -19.89
C GLY A 114 1.79 18.34 -19.20
N ASP A 115 2.83 18.83 -19.88
CA ASP A 115 3.73 19.84 -19.30
C ASP A 115 2.97 21.07 -18.77
N GLU A 116 1.80 21.36 -19.33
CA GLU A 116 0.91 22.44 -18.93
C GLU A 116 0.25 22.18 -17.56
N GLU A 117 -0.37 21.01 -17.37
CA GLU A 117 -0.95 20.62 -16.08
C GLU A 117 0.13 20.45 -14.99
N ARG A 118 1.34 20.01 -15.36
CA ARG A 118 2.48 19.98 -14.42
C ARG A 118 2.86 21.37 -13.93
N ARG A 119 2.87 22.36 -14.83
CA ARG A 119 3.12 23.76 -14.47
C ARG A 119 2.01 24.33 -13.60
N GLU A 120 0.75 24.00 -13.86
CA GLU A 120 -0.36 24.44 -13.04
C GLU A 120 -0.31 23.87 -11.61
N ILE A 121 -0.04 22.57 -11.48
CA ILE A 121 0.12 21.93 -10.17
C ILE A 121 1.32 22.53 -9.41
N ALA A 122 2.43 22.81 -10.10
CA ALA A 122 3.58 23.47 -9.50
C ALA A 122 3.25 24.89 -9.00
N LYS A 123 2.50 25.68 -9.78
CA LYS A 123 2.01 27.01 -9.36
C LYS A 123 1.12 26.94 -8.13
N ILE A 124 0.19 25.99 -8.08
CA ILE A 124 -0.70 25.80 -6.93
C ILE A 124 0.10 25.43 -5.67
N ARG A 125 1.09 24.55 -5.80
CA ARG A 125 1.98 24.17 -4.69
C ARG A 125 2.79 25.34 -4.18
N GLN A 126 3.40 26.11 -5.08
CA GLN A 126 4.20 27.28 -4.70
C GLN A 126 3.35 28.31 -3.96
N ARG A 127 2.15 28.61 -4.46
CA ARG A 127 1.24 29.55 -3.81
C ARG A 127 0.88 29.15 -2.37
N LYS A 128 0.56 27.86 -2.16
CA LYS A 128 0.27 27.35 -0.81
C LYS A 128 1.48 27.44 0.13
N ILE A 129 2.67 27.18 -0.40
CA ILE A 129 3.92 27.30 0.37
C ILE A 129 4.12 28.76 0.80
N ASP A 130 3.98 29.70 -0.13
CA ASP A 130 4.14 31.14 0.16
C ASP A 130 3.11 31.65 1.17
N GLU A 131 1.86 31.20 1.07
CA GLU A 131 0.80 31.51 2.05
C GLU A 131 1.17 31.00 3.46
N LEU A 132 1.68 29.77 3.56
CA LEU A 132 2.13 29.19 4.83
C LEU A 132 3.34 29.92 5.42
N TYR A 133 4.28 30.36 4.58
CA TYR A 133 5.44 31.15 5.04
C TYR A 133 5.00 32.51 5.58
N LYS A 134 4.14 33.24 4.87
CA LYS A 134 3.60 34.53 5.34
C LYS A 134 2.85 34.39 6.66
N GLU A 135 2.05 33.33 6.81
CA GLU A 135 1.33 33.10 8.06
C GLU A 135 2.28 32.79 9.23
N LYS A 136 3.36 32.03 8.98
CA LYS A 136 4.41 31.78 9.97
C LYS A 136 5.15 33.06 10.35
N GLU A 137 5.56 33.88 9.39
CA GLU A 137 6.21 35.16 9.65
C GLU A 137 5.33 36.09 10.49
N ARG A 138 4.04 36.19 10.16
CA ARG A 138 3.08 36.97 10.96
C ARG A 138 3.00 36.47 12.40
N LYS A 139 2.88 35.16 12.60
CA LYS A 139 2.85 34.55 13.93
C LYS A 139 4.12 34.80 14.74
N ILE A 140 5.28 34.75 14.09
CA ILE A 140 6.56 35.06 14.74
C ILE A 140 6.63 36.55 15.11
N ALA A 141 6.25 37.46 14.22
CA ALA A 141 6.24 38.90 14.48
C ALA A 141 5.30 39.27 15.65
N GLU A 142 4.08 38.70 15.68
CA GLU A 142 3.15 38.88 16.79
C GLU A 142 3.72 38.35 18.12
N TYR A 143 4.45 37.24 18.07
CA TYR A 143 5.08 36.66 19.25
C TYR A 143 6.23 37.53 19.78
N VAL A 144 7.10 38.04 18.89
CA VAL A 144 8.20 38.94 19.27
C VAL A 144 7.66 40.23 19.86
N LYS A 145 6.65 40.84 19.24
CA LYS A 145 6.02 42.07 19.76
C LYS A 145 5.45 41.88 21.17
N LYS A 146 4.80 40.73 21.43
CA LYS A 146 4.31 40.38 22.78
C LYS A 146 5.41 40.19 23.82
N ILE A 147 6.60 39.78 23.38
CA ILE A 147 7.77 39.67 24.27
C ILE A 147 8.32 41.07 24.55
N GLU A 148 8.48 41.91 23.54
CA GLU A 148 8.97 43.28 23.69
C GLU A 148 8.04 44.13 24.57
N GLU A 149 6.72 43.96 24.49
CA GLU A 149 5.75 44.64 25.37
C GLU A 149 5.78 44.14 26.83
N ARG A 150 6.40 42.97 27.08
CA ARG A 150 6.49 42.34 28.41
C ARG A 150 7.77 42.73 29.16
N TYR A 151 8.78 43.27 28.47
CA TYR A 151 10.06 43.72 29.02
C TYR A 151 10.17 45.25 29.00
#